data_AF-A0A2T3FUY8-F1
#
_entry.id   AF-A0A2T3FUY8-F1
#
_cell.length_a   1.000
_cell.length_b   1.000
_cell.length_c   1.000
_cell.angle_alpha   90.00
_cell.angle_beta   90.00
_cell.angle_gamma   90.00
#
_symmetry.space_group_name_H-M   'P 1'
#
loop_
_entity.id
_entity.type
_entity.pdbx_description
1 polymer ?
#
loop_
_entity_poly.entity_id
_entity_poly.type
_entity_poly.pdbx_seq_one_letter_code
_entity_poly.pdbx_strand_id
1 'polypeptide(L)'
;MKQETEEDMLDFAKEVCQKYSRVKMLAEETQMQWRQDLEMAADSKYPGEKEMYDRQAEESLARYTALREWLKLADAAAFRIKDSKAQIVVRQHCLDRIPLKAVEFENGKHMGKTAVFYHKKIGLQQFSEELFSSKAQMRQLEKKFCKN
;
A
#
# COMPACT_ATOMS: atom_id res chain seq x y z
N MET A 1 -24.11 16.03 -5.92
CA MET A 1 -22.69 15.68 -5.69
C MET A 1 -22.16 16.61 -4.63
N LYS A 2 -21.64 16.10 -3.50
CA LYS A 2 -20.90 16.94 -2.56
C LYS A 2 -19.58 17.29 -3.25
N GLN A 3 -19.21 18.57 -3.26
CA GLN A 3 -17.85 18.97 -3.62
C GLN A 3 -16.95 18.36 -2.54
N GLU A 4 -16.09 17.42 -2.93
CA GLU A 4 -15.08 16.88 -2.02
C GLU A 4 -14.04 17.97 -1.76
N THR A 5 -13.75 18.22 -0.49
CA THR A 5 -12.87 19.33 -0.08
C THR A 5 -11.41 18.90 -0.11
N GLU A 6 -10.48 19.87 -0.12
CA GLU A 6 -9.05 19.59 0.06
C GLU A 6 -8.77 18.82 1.37
N GLU A 7 -9.59 19.04 2.39
CA GLU A 7 -9.54 18.32 3.66
C GLU A 7 -9.88 16.83 3.47
N ASP A 8 -10.92 16.51 2.70
CA ASP A 8 -11.29 15.12 2.38
C ASP A 8 -10.16 14.38 1.63
N MET A 9 -9.45 15.08 0.73
CA MET A 9 -8.31 14.52 0.00
C MET A 9 -7.16 14.21 0.95
N LEU A 10 -6.82 15.17 1.81
CA LEU A 10 -5.74 15.03 2.79
C LEU A 10 -6.04 13.93 3.81
N ASP A 11 -7.28 13.80 4.26
CA ASP A 11 -7.67 12.76 5.20
C ASP A 11 -7.60 11.36 4.57
N PHE A 12 -8.02 11.24 3.30
CA PHE A 12 -7.83 10.00 2.57
C PHE A 12 -6.34 9.63 2.40
N ALA A 13 -5.48 10.60 2.08
CA ALA A 13 -4.04 10.37 1.98
C ALA A 13 -3.43 9.92 3.31
N LYS A 14 -3.83 10.54 4.44
CA LYS A 14 -3.40 10.12 5.78
C LYS A 14 -3.86 8.69 6.09
N GLU A 15 -5.09 8.34 5.73
CA GLU A 15 -5.63 6.97 5.90
C GLU A 15 -4.81 5.95 5.09
N VAL A 16 -4.46 6.25 3.85
CA VAL A 16 -3.60 5.39 3.03
C VAL A 16 -2.22 5.23 3.66
N CYS A 17 -1.61 6.30 4.16
CA CYS A 17 -0.34 6.23 4.89
C CYS A 17 -0.47 5.38 6.18
N GLN A 18 -1.63 5.40 6.84
CA GLN A 18 -1.87 4.58 8.01
C GLN A 18 -1.98 3.09 7.69
N LYS A 19 -2.61 2.75 6.57
CA LYS A 19 -2.83 1.36 6.15
C LYS A 19 -1.63 0.75 5.45
N TYR A 20 -0.80 1.54 4.77
CA TYR A 20 0.20 1.04 3.82
C TYR A 20 1.07 -0.09 4.37
N SER A 21 1.71 0.09 5.53
CA SER A 21 2.58 -0.96 6.11
C SER A 21 1.81 -2.23 6.45
N ARG A 22 0.56 -2.11 6.92
CA ARG A 22 -0.32 -3.27 7.18
C ARG A 22 -0.70 -4.00 5.89
N VAL A 23 -1.04 -3.25 4.83
CA VAL A 23 -1.37 -3.82 3.52
C VAL A 23 -0.15 -4.54 2.92
N LYS A 24 1.05 -3.97 3.10
CA LYS A 24 2.32 -4.58 2.69
C LYS A 24 2.56 -5.92 3.39
N MET A 25 2.46 -5.96 4.71
CA MET A 25 2.57 -7.22 5.48
C MET A 25 1.51 -8.23 5.05
N LEU A 26 0.26 -7.81 4.92
CA LEU A 26 -0.83 -8.70 4.50
C LEU A 26 -0.60 -9.26 3.08
N ALA A 27 0.01 -8.48 2.17
CA ALA A 27 0.37 -8.97 0.84
C ALA A 27 1.45 -10.05 0.91
N GLU A 28 2.44 -9.90 1.79
CA GLU A 28 3.49 -10.91 2.03
C GLU A 28 2.90 -12.19 2.63
N GLU A 29 2.06 -12.07 3.66
CA GLU A 29 1.36 -13.19 4.30
C GLU A 29 0.45 -13.94 3.31
N THR A 30 -0.37 -13.21 2.55
CA THR A 30 -1.28 -13.81 1.56
C THR A 30 -0.50 -14.49 0.43
N GLN A 31 0.66 -13.95 0.05
CA GLN A 31 1.53 -14.59 -0.94
C GLN A 31 2.11 -15.91 -0.41
N MET A 32 2.51 -15.95 0.85
CA MET A 32 3.00 -17.18 1.49
C MET A 32 1.90 -18.23 1.55
N GLN A 33 0.69 -17.84 2.00
CA GLN A 33 -0.46 -18.73 2.04
C GLN A 33 -0.80 -19.30 0.66
N TRP A 34 -0.88 -18.43 -0.37
CA TRP A 34 -1.14 -18.88 -1.73
C TRP A 34 -0.13 -19.93 -2.21
N ARG A 35 1.17 -19.74 -1.93
CA ARG A 35 2.22 -20.70 -2.29
C ARG A 35 2.06 -22.02 -1.54
N GLN A 36 1.72 -21.95 -0.26
CA GLN A 36 1.47 -23.13 0.55
C GLN A 36 0.26 -23.92 0.03
N ASP A 37 -0.84 -23.24 -0.32
CA ASP A 37 -2.03 -23.89 -0.88
C ASP A 37 -1.70 -24.61 -2.19
N LEU A 38 -0.87 -24.00 -3.06
CA LEU A 38 -0.40 -24.65 -4.29
C LEU A 38 0.48 -25.89 -4.03
N GLU A 39 1.35 -25.84 -3.02
CA GLU A 39 2.19 -26.97 -2.62
C GLU A 39 1.33 -28.12 -2.09
N MET A 40 0.36 -27.81 -1.22
CA MET A 40 -0.58 -28.80 -0.68
C MET A 40 -1.46 -29.41 -1.77
N ALA A 41 -1.91 -28.63 -2.76
CA ALA A 41 -2.65 -29.15 -3.92
C ALA A 41 -1.80 -30.09 -4.78
N ALA A 42 -0.51 -29.78 -4.96
CA ALA A 42 0.42 -30.60 -5.73
C ALA A 42 0.75 -31.93 -5.01
N ASP A 43 0.86 -31.90 -3.69
CA ASP A 43 1.19 -33.07 -2.86
C ASP A 43 -0.03 -33.93 -2.49
N SER A 44 -1.25 -33.43 -2.74
CA SER A 44 -2.47 -34.14 -2.38
C SER A 44 -2.63 -35.42 -3.20
N LYS A 45 -2.95 -36.51 -2.49
CA LYS A 45 -3.17 -37.85 -3.06
C LYS A 45 -4.63 -38.09 -3.42
N TYR A 46 -5.54 -37.22 -2.95
CA TYR A 46 -6.98 -37.40 -3.08
C TYR A 46 -7.59 -36.25 -3.89
N PRO A 47 -8.41 -36.54 -4.92
CA PRO A 47 -8.98 -35.50 -5.78
C PRO A 47 -9.76 -34.41 -5.02
N GLY A 48 -10.55 -34.77 -4.01
CA GLY A 48 -11.33 -33.80 -3.25
C GLY A 48 -10.50 -32.87 -2.34
N GLU A 49 -9.36 -33.34 -1.85
CA GLU A 49 -8.42 -32.52 -1.06
C GLU A 49 -7.65 -31.57 -1.99
N LYS A 50 -7.22 -32.07 -3.15
CA LYS A 50 -6.64 -31.22 -4.21
C LYS A 50 -7.60 -30.11 -4.63
N GLU A 51 -8.85 -30.42 -4.94
CA GLU A 51 -9.87 -29.42 -5.32
C GLU A 51 -10.09 -28.36 -4.23
N MET A 52 -10.04 -28.76 -2.96
CA MET A 52 -10.12 -27.83 -1.83
C MET A 52 -8.94 -26.85 -1.82
N TYR A 53 -7.72 -27.35 -1.95
CA TYR A 53 -6.50 -26.52 -1.96
C TYR A 53 -6.41 -25.64 -3.22
N ASP A 54 -6.79 -26.15 -4.39
CA ASP A 54 -6.86 -25.38 -5.63
C ASP A 54 -7.81 -24.18 -5.45
N ARG A 55 -8.99 -24.39 -4.86
CA ARG A 55 -9.93 -23.29 -4.56
C ARG A 55 -9.35 -22.29 -3.56
N GLN A 56 -8.67 -22.75 -2.51
CA GLN A 56 -8.01 -21.86 -1.54
C GLN A 56 -6.90 -21.04 -2.21
N ALA A 57 -6.11 -21.65 -3.08
CA ALA A 57 -5.07 -20.98 -3.84
C ALA A 57 -5.67 -19.91 -4.76
N GLU A 58 -6.79 -20.17 -5.43
CA GLU A 58 -7.49 -19.19 -6.25
C GLU A 58 -7.99 -17.99 -5.43
N GLU A 59 -8.60 -18.23 -4.27
CA GLU A 59 -9.07 -17.18 -3.36
C GLU A 59 -7.90 -16.34 -2.82
N SER A 60 -6.83 -16.99 -2.37
CA SER A 60 -5.60 -16.35 -1.90
C SER A 60 -4.93 -15.53 -3.01
N LEU A 61 -4.90 -16.04 -4.25
CA LEU A 61 -4.35 -15.32 -5.41
C LEU A 61 -5.16 -14.06 -5.74
N ALA A 62 -6.50 -14.15 -5.73
CA ALA A 62 -7.37 -13.00 -5.97
C ALA A 62 -7.17 -11.92 -4.90
N ARG A 63 -7.05 -12.32 -3.62
CA ARG A 63 -6.77 -11.42 -2.51
C ARG A 63 -5.39 -10.77 -2.63
N TYR A 64 -4.36 -11.56 -2.91
CA TYR A 64 -2.99 -11.10 -3.10
C TYR A 64 -2.89 -10.07 -4.24
N THR A 65 -3.54 -10.37 -5.37
CA THR A 65 -3.58 -9.47 -6.53
C THR A 65 -4.19 -8.12 -6.16
N ALA A 66 -5.32 -8.12 -5.42
CA ALA A 66 -5.95 -6.89 -4.98
C ALA A 66 -5.07 -6.07 -4.03
N LEU A 67 -4.34 -6.73 -3.11
CA LEU A 67 -3.38 -6.08 -2.21
C LEU A 67 -2.23 -5.44 -3.00
N ARG A 68 -1.65 -6.17 -3.96
CA ARG A 68 -0.57 -5.69 -4.82
C ARG A 68 -1.00 -4.49 -5.67
N GLU A 69 -2.20 -4.53 -6.24
CA GLU A 69 -2.74 -3.40 -7.01
C GLU A 69 -2.96 -2.17 -6.13
N TRP A 70 -3.48 -2.35 -4.91
CA TRP A 70 -3.67 -1.24 -3.97
C TRP A 70 -2.34 -0.58 -3.61
N LEU A 71 -1.30 -1.38 -3.32
CA LEU A 71 0.05 -0.89 -3.05
C LEU A 71 0.62 -0.14 -4.25
N LYS A 72 0.46 -0.70 -5.46
CA LYS A 72 0.92 -0.08 -6.70
C LYS A 72 0.29 1.30 -6.94
N LEU A 73 -0.99 1.49 -6.62
CA LEU A 73 -1.65 2.79 -6.73
C LEU A 73 -1.06 3.81 -5.75
N ALA A 74 -0.84 3.41 -4.49
CA ALA A 74 -0.19 4.27 -3.50
C ALA A 74 1.25 4.64 -3.91
N ASP A 75 2.03 3.66 -4.37
CA ASP A 75 3.41 3.87 -4.83
C ASP A 75 3.47 4.77 -6.06
N ALA A 76 2.55 4.57 -7.02
CA ALA A 76 2.47 5.40 -8.22
C ALA A 76 2.12 6.86 -7.88
N ALA A 77 1.17 7.09 -6.97
CA ALA A 77 0.84 8.43 -6.50
C ALA A 77 2.02 9.09 -5.79
N ALA A 78 2.74 8.35 -4.94
CA ALA A 78 3.94 8.86 -4.28
C ALA A 78 5.04 9.20 -5.30
N PHE A 79 5.21 8.39 -6.35
CA PHE A 79 6.21 8.63 -7.40
C PHE A 79 5.90 9.85 -8.28
N ARG A 80 4.65 10.32 -8.33
CA ARG A 80 4.24 11.51 -9.09
C ARG A 80 4.44 12.83 -8.35
N ILE A 81 4.76 12.78 -7.06
CA ILE A 81 5.13 13.98 -6.29
C ILE A 81 6.33 14.66 -6.97
N LYS A 82 6.16 15.94 -7.32
CA LYS A 82 7.12 16.71 -8.12
C LYS A 82 8.33 17.15 -7.31
N ASP A 83 8.13 17.48 -6.04
CA ASP A 83 9.22 17.83 -5.13
C ASP A 83 9.94 16.56 -4.68
N SER A 84 11.21 16.41 -5.10
CA SER A 84 11.99 15.19 -4.86
C SER A 84 12.20 14.89 -3.37
N LYS A 85 12.37 15.93 -2.54
CA LYS A 85 12.54 15.79 -1.08
C LYS A 85 11.23 15.38 -0.43
N ALA A 86 10.12 15.97 -0.86
CA ALA A 86 8.78 15.62 -0.41
C ALA A 86 8.41 14.19 -0.81
N GLN A 87 8.76 13.78 -2.02
CA GLN A 87 8.60 12.40 -2.48
C GLN A 87 9.35 11.42 -1.57
N ILE A 88 10.63 11.68 -1.27
CA ILE A 88 11.43 10.86 -0.36
C ILE A 88 10.77 10.77 1.01
N VAL A 89 10.35 11.90 1.58
CA VAL A 89 9.71 11.95 2.89
C VAL A 89 8.39 11.18 2.90
N VAL A 90 7.55 11.29 1.87
CA VAL A 90 6.29 10.53 1.80
C VAL A 90 6.57 9.03 1.74
N ARG A 91 7.49 8.59 0.88
CA ARG A 91 7.82 7.16 0.75
C ARG A 91 8.40 6.58 2.05
N GLN A 92 9.49 7.18 2.55
CA GLN A 92 10.18 6.65 3.72
C GLN A 92 9.38 6.84 5.01
N HIS A 93 8.94 8.08 5.31
CA HIS A 93 8.34 8.38 6.61
C HIS A 93 6.83 8.09 6.65
N CYS A 94 6.09 8.44 5.59
CA CYS A 94 4.64 8.31 5.61
C CYS A 94 4.17 6.89 5.26
N LEU A 95 4.73 6.27 4.23
CA LEU A 95 4.33 4.92 3.79
C LEU A 95 5.12 3.83 4.54
N ASP A 96 6.45 3.88 4.53
CA ASP A 96 7.30 2.86 5.16
C ASP A 96 7.48 3.06 6.68
N ARG A 97 6.90 4.12 7.25
CA ARG A 97 6.93 4.44 8.69
C ARG A 97 8.33 4.57 9.28
N ILE A 98 9.31 4.94 8.47
CA ILE A 98 10.67 5.22 8.93
C ILE A 98 10.62 6.40 9.91
N PRO A 99 11.27 6.31 11.09
CA PRO A 99 11.32 7.39 12.05
C PRO A 99 11.91 8.67 11.44
N LEU A 100 11.42 9.84 11.86
CA LEU A 100 11.87 11.15 11.33
C LEU A 100 13.41 11.33 11.32
N LYS A 101 14.10 10.78 12.33
CA LYS A 101 15.56 10.86 12.47
C LYS A 101 16.33 9.95 11.51
N ALA A 102 15.66 8.96 10.94
CA ALA A 102 16.21 7.91 10.07
C ALA A 102 15.82 8.14 8.60
N VAL A 103 15.17 9.26 8.27
CA VAL A 103 14.88 9.60 6.87
C VAL A 103 16.18 9.97 6.18
N GLU A 104 16.55 9.18 5.19
CA GLU A 104 17.76 9.35 4.40
C GLU A 104 17.48 10.21 3.16
N PHE A 105 18.44 11.05 2.84
CA PHE A 105 18.49 11.87 1.63
C PHE A 105 19.68 11.43 0.75
N GLU A 106 19.88 12.10 -0.38
CA GLU A 106 20.98 11.85 -1.31
C GLU A 106 22.32 11.64 -0.57
N ASN A 107 23.06 10.62 -1.00
CA ASN A 107 24.35 10.20 -0.44
C ASN A 107 24.29 9.58 0.97
N GLY A 108 23.13 9.03 1.39
CA GLY A 108 22.99 8.30 2.66
C GLY A 108 23.01 9.20 3.91
N LYS A 109 22.88 10.53 3.73
CA LYS A 109 22.82 11.48 4.85
C LYS A 109 21.41 11.61 5.37
N HIS A 110 21.26 11.71 6.68
CA HIS A 110 19.96 11.92 7.32
C HIS A 110 19.47 13.36 7.12
N MET A 111 18.18 13.49 6.80
CA MET A 111 17.53 14.79 6.72
C MET A 111 17.26 15.34 8.14
N GLY A 112 17.51 16.64 8.33
CA GLY A 112 17.17 17.30 9.60
C GLY A 112 15.66 17.29 9.86
N LYS A 113 15.25 17.08 11.13
CA LYS A 113 13.83 16.96 11.52
C LYS A 113 12.95 18.08 10.96
N THR A 114 13.39 19.33 11.03
CA THR A 114 12.65 20.50 10.51
C THR A 114 12.41 20.40 9.01
N ALA A 115 13.41 19.95 8.24
CA ALA A 115 13.28 19.75 6.81
C ALA A 115 12.31 18.60 6.51
N VAL A 116 12.36 17.50 7.28
CA VAL A 116 11.40 16.40 7.13
C VAL A 116 9.96 16.89 7.38
N PHE A 117 9.71 17.69 8.42
CA PHE A 117 8.39 18.25 8.68
C PHE A 117 7.91 19.19 7.56
N TYR A 118 8.79 20.05 7.06
CA TYR A 118 8.49 20.97 5.95
C TYR A 118 8.10 20.20 4.68
N HIS A 119 8.95 19.26 4.26
CA HIS A 119 8.70 18.46 3.05
C HIS A 119 7.55 17.46 3.22
N LYS A 120 7.27 17.00 4.44
CA LYS A 120 6.08 16.18 4.73
C LYS A 120 4.79 16.93 4.42
N LYS A 121 4.69 18.21 4.79
CA LYS A 121 3.47 19.01 4.53
C LYS A 121 3.23 19.15 3.02
N ILE A 122 4.27 19.52 2.28
CA ILE A 122 4.20 19.66 0.81
C ILE A 122 3.89 18.32 0.16
N GLY A 123 4.56 17.26 0.61
CA GLY A 123 4.43 15.92 0.06
C GLY A 123 3.03 15.35 0.27
N LEU A 124 2.43 15.51 1.46
CA LEU A 124 1.08 15.03 1.72
C LEU A 124 0.02 15.75 0.89
N GLN A 125 0.21 17.04 0.60
CA GLN A 125 -0.70 17.79 -0.26
C GLN A 125 -0.65 17.26 -1.70
N GLN A 126 0.54 17.21 -2.31
CA GLN A 126 0.71 16.66 -3.67
C GLN A 126 0.29 15.19 -3.75
N PHE A 127 0.64 14.40 -2.74
CA PHE A 127 0.24 13.00 -2.65
C PHE A 127 -1.28 12.87 -2.61
N SER A 128 -1.98 13.71 -1.84
CA SER A 128 -3.44 13.68 -1.77
C SER A 128 -4.09 13.95 -3.12
N GLU A 129 -3.61 14.94 -3.87
CA GLU A 129 -4.11 15.28 -5.20
C GLU A 129 -3.94 14.11 -6.19
N GLU A 130 -2.73 13.52 -6.23
CA GLU A 130 -2.43 12.40 -7.12
C GLU A 130 -3.25 11.15 -6.77
N LEU A 131 -3.31 10.83 -5.47
CA LEU A 131 -3.97 9.64 -4.95
C LEU A 131 -5.50 9.71 -5.10
N PHE A 132 -6.07 10.92 -5.05
CA PHE A 132 -7.51 11.10 -5.07
C PHE A 132 -8.16 10.57 -6.34
N SER A 133 -7.48 10.70 -7.47
CA SER A 133 -7.89 10.13 -8.76
C SER A 133 -8.14 8.61 -8.71
N SER A 134 -7.45 7.92 -7.80
CA SER A 134 -7.51 6.47 -7.61
C SER A 134 -8.37 6.05 -6.40
N LYS A 135 -8.98 6.99 -5.67
CA LYS A 135 -9.73 6.73 -4.43
C LYS A 135 -10.80 5.66 -4.62
N ALA A 136 -11.65 5.79 -5.63
CA ALA A 136 -12.74 4.85 -5.89
C ALA A 136 -12.21 3.43 -6.17
N GLN A 137 -11.14 3.31 -6.97
CA GLN A 137 -10.49 2.04 -7.27
C GLN A 137 -9.86 1.42 -6.01
N MET A 138 -9.13 2.21 -5.22
CA MET A 138 -8.54 1.75 -3.96
C MET A 138 -9.61 1.24 -2.99
N ARG A 139 -10.77 1.91 -2.88
CA ARG A 139 -11.91 1.43 -2.06
C ARG A 139 -12.49 0.12 -2.58
N GLN A 140 -12.56 -0.08 -3.89
CA GLN A 140 -13.01 -1.34 -4.47
C GLN A 140 -12.02 -2.48 -4.18
N LEU A 141 -10.72 -2.20 -4.27
CA LEU A 141 -9.67 -3.17 -3.92
C LEU A 141 -9.72 -3.52 -2.43
N GLU A 142 -9.90 -2.53 -1.55
CA GLU A 142 -10.06 -2.77 -0.10
C GLU A 142 -11.20 -3.76 0.19
N LYS A 143 -12.33 -3.68 -0.51
CA LYS A 143 -13.43 -4.64 -0.34
C LYS A 143 -13.07 -6.08 -0.72
N LYS A 144 -12.06 -6.28 -1.57
CA LYS A 144 -11.63 -7.62 -2.00
C LYS A 144 -10.73 -8.30 -0.96
N PHE A 145 -9.95 -7.53 -0.20
CA PHE A 145 -9.00 -8.09 0.77
C PHE A 145 -9.33 -7.82 2.25
N CYS A 146 -10.30 -6.96 2.53
CA CYS A 146 -10.83 -6.71 3.88
C CYS A 146 -12.04 -7.61 4.24
N LYS A 147 -12.40 -8.60 3.42
CA LYS A 147 -13.41 -9.58 3.81
C LYS A 147 -12.87 -10.41 4.97
N ASN A 148 -13.44 -10.16 6.16
CA ASN A 148 -13.49 -11.11 7.27
C ASN A 148 -14.62 -12.10 7.00
#